data_AF-J0JB13-F1
#
_entry.id   AF-J0JB13-F1
#
_cell.length_a   1.000
_cell.length_b   1.000
_cell.length_c   1.000
_cell.angle_alpha   90.00
_cell.angle_beta   90.00
_cell.angle_gamma   90.00
#
_symmetry.space_group_name_H-M   'P 1'
#
loop_
_entity.id
_entity.type
_entity.pdbx_description
1 polymer ?
#
loop_
_entity_poly.entity_id
_entity_poly.type
_entity_poly.pdbx_seq_one_letter_code
_entity_poly.pdbx_strand_id
1 'polypeptide(L)'
;MVEDLSLENIAKLEETIAPFSAFSSIEFLDISNEELKPRHNYYKLNALIASEIKKLYLKLNAFSQKRFSKMIMCRFFFASLFPQYDKMIMFDVDTLFVNDISESFFIPLETHYFGAVREKDLIAMGRNSAKDLYELRQMHAKSIGVADAFPDLKEAQILFDNYFNAGFLALNLKLWREENLQNQLIAFFLLKNEKLLFNDQDALCFVCRGRILELPYSYNAHPSFLDTPSFPSIKEVRMLHFWGDKPWKLLSVIGAKKWHEILIQTPFKDAYFNAPFLDHLFESLQNKDKETQEIHAFNKALSFSDKRYSFEFLLPRLSSKLLIEFLLFKIKQKVKRLVKRVF
;
A
#
# COMPACT_ATOMS: atom_id res chain seq x y z
N MET A 1 9.85 -8.73 -5.91
CA MET A 1 8.99 -9.92 -6.12
C MET A 1 7.89 -9.55 -7.10
N VAL A 2 7.62 -10.39 -8.10
CA VAL A 2 6.60 -10.12 -9.12
C VAL A 2 5.85 -11.39 -9.52
N GLU A 3 4.61 -11.22 -9.97
CA GLU A 3 3.78 -12.24 -10.58
C GLU A 3 3.14 -11.63 -11.82
N ASP A 4 3.35 -12.24 -12.98
CA ASP A 4 2.77 -11.83 -14.28
C ASP A 4 3.03 -10.37 -14.67
N LEU A 5 4.21 -9.84 -14.34
CA LEU A 5 4.58 -8.48 -14.68
C LEU A 5 4.85 -8.34 -16.20
N SER A 6 4.13 -7.43 -16.86
CA SER A 6 4.28 -7.21 -18.30
C SER A 6 5.66 -6.65 -18.67
N LEU A 7 6.12 -6.98 -19.88
CA LEU A 7 7.36 -6.43 -20.45
C LEU A 7 7.38 -4.90 -20.49
N GLU A 8 6.24 -4.30 -20.79
CA GLU A 8 6.08 -2.85 -20.80
C GLU A 8 6.29 -2.25 -19.40
N ASN A 9 5.74 -2.88 -18.35
CA ASN A 9 5.91 -2.41 -16.98
C ASN A 9 7.34 -2.62 -16.48
N ILE A 10 7.99 -3.71 -16.86
CA ILE A 10 9.42 -3.94 -16.57
C ILE A 10 10.25 -2.81 -17.15
N ALA A 11 10.09 -2.51 -18.44
CA ALA A 11 10.84 -1.44 -19.11
C ALA A 11 10.61 -0.08 -18.45
N LYS A 12 9.36 0.24 -18.07
CA LYS A 12 9.03 1.48 -17.36
C LYS A 12 9.67 1.56 -15.97
N LEU A 13 9.76 0.45 -15.24
CA LEU A 13 10.44 0.41 -13.94
C LEU A 13 11.95 0.57 -14.08
N GLU A 14 12.56 -0.08 -15.08
CA GLU A 14 13.99 0.08 -15.40
C GLU A 14 14.30 1.51 -15.82
N GLU A 15 13.46 2.13 -16.66
CA GLU A 15 13.59 3.56 -17.02
C GLU A 15 13.48 4.47 -15.79
N THR A 16 12.56 4.15 -14.86
CA THR A 16 12.36 4.92 -13.63
C THR A 16 13.62 4.93 -12.74
N ILE A 17 14.32 3.79 -12.65
CA ILE A 17 15.51 3.67 -11.79
C ILE A 17 16.84 4.01 -12.50
N ALA A 18 16.85 4.10 -13.84
CA ALA A 18 18.06 4.33 -14.64
C ALA A 18 18.91 5.54 -14.18
N PRO A 19 18.33 6.70 -13.75
CA PRO A 19 19.11 7.82 -13.22
C PRO A 19 19.92 7.50 -11.96
N PHE A 20 19.63 6.40 -11.27
CA PHE A 20 20.27 5.97 -10.01
C PHE A 20 21.21 4.76 -10.19
N SER A 21 21.44 4.33 -11.43
CA SER A 21 22.22 3.12 -11.78
C SER A 21 23.66 3.10 -11.25
N ALA A 22 24.22 4.23 -10.83
CA ALA A 22 25.53 4.29 -10.19
C ALA A 22 25.57 3.68 -8.78
N PHE A 23 24.41 3.57 -8.10
CA PHE A 23 24.34 3.09 -6.72
C PHE A 23 23.09 2.26 -6.40
N SER A 24 22.22 2.01 -7.37
CA SER A 24 21.07 1.12 -7.21
C SER A 24 20.83 0.25 -8.44
N SER A 25 20.16 -0.88 -8.22
CA SER A 25 19.68 -1.78 -9.26
C SER A 25 18.24 -2.18 -8.94
N ILE A 26 17.53 -2.67 -9.95
CA ILE A 26 16.22 -3.31 -9.79
C ILE A 26 16.35 -4.77 -10.18
N GLU A 27 15.80 -5.64 -9.36
CA GLU A 27 15.76 -7.08 -9.62
C GLU A 27 14.32 -7.59 -9.54
N PHE A 28 13.94 -8.39 -10.53
CA PHE A 28 12.62 -8.99 -10.64
C PHE A 28 12.72 -10.47 -10.29
N LEU A 29 12.27 -10.81 -9.09
CA LEU A 29 12.16 -12.20 -8.65
C LEU A 29 10.72 -12.69 -8.86
N ASP A 30 10.55 -13.58 -9.85
CA ASP A 30 9.26 -14.05 -10.36
C ASP A 30 8.76 -15.29 -9.60
N ILE A 31 7.53 -15.21 -9.08
CA ILE A 31 6.86 -16.25 -8.29
C ILE A 31 5.78 -17.04 -9.05
N SER A 32 5.60 -16.77 -10.34
CA SER A 32 4.69 -17.52 -11.21
C SER A 32 5.16 -18.98 -11.35
N ASN A 33 4.31 -19.85 -11.90
CA ASN A 33 4.72 -21.22 -12.24
C ASN A 33 5.25 -21.33 -13.70
N GLU A 34 5.32 -20.21 -14.43
CA GLU A 34 5.64 -20.24 -15.87
C GLU A 34 7.14 -20.37 -16.13
N GLU A 35 7.51 -21.04 -17.22
CA GLU A 35 8.90 -21.07 -17.66
C GLU A 35 9.37 -19.67 -18.06
N LEU A 36 10.58 -19.32 -17.62
CA LEU A 36 11.16 -18.02 -17.92
C LEU A 36 12.20 -18.12 -19.01
N LYS A 37 12.04 -17.26 -20.02
CA LYS A 37 13.14 -16.93 -20.91
C LYS A 37 14.18 -16.13 -20.12
N PRO A 38 15.48 -16.48 -20.18
CA PRO A 38 16.53 -15.72 -19.52
C PRO A 38 16.50 -14.25 -19.95
N ARG A 39 16.52 -13.35 -18.97
CA ARG A 39 16.53 -11.89 -19.17
C ARG A 39 17.40 -11.24 -18.11
N HIS A 40 17.95 -10.08 -18.45
CA HIS A 40 18.76 -9.30 -17.51
C HIS A 40 17.92 -8.90 -16.29
N ASN A 41 18.48 -9.04 -15.08
CA ASN A 41 17.85 -8.73 -13.79
C ASN A 41 16.49 -9.40 -13.52
N TYR A 42 16.13 -10.43 -14.28
CA TYR A 42 14.88 -11.16 -14.12
C TYR A 42 15.18 -12.62 -13.79
N TYR A 43 14.79 -13.02 -12.59
CA TYR A 43 15.18 -14.29 -12.00
C TYR A 43 13.95 -15.13 -11.65
N LYS A 44 14.03 -16.43 -11.92
CA LYS A 44 13.03 -17.38 -11.43
C LYS A 44 13.25 -17.62 -9.95
N LEU A 45 12.18 -17.53 -9.16
CA LEU A 45 12.24 -17.99 -7.79
C LEU A 45 12.52 -19.51 -7.73
N ASN A 46 13.31 -19.93 -6.73
CA ASN A 46 13.53 -21.33 -6.43
C ASN A 46 12.18 -22.10 -6.35
N ALA A 47 12.08 -23.19 -7.11
CA ALA A 47 10.82 -23.94 -7.26
C ALA A 47 10.27 -24.49 -5.93
N LEU A 48 11.14 -24.87 -4.98
CA LEU A 48 10.72 -25.35 -3.67
C LEU A 48 10.08 -24.22 -2.86
N ILE A 49 10.73 -23.05 -2.80
CA ILE A 49 10.20 -21.86 -2.10
C ILE A 49 8.89 -21.40 -2.75
N ALA A 50 8.84 -21.34 -4.09
CA ALA A 50 7.62 -20.98 -4.82
C ALA A 50 6.46 -21.95 -4.54
N SER A 51 6.74 -23.26 -4.48
CA SER A 51 5.77 -24.29 -4.11
C SER A 51 5.24 -24.08 -2.69
N GLU A 52 6.11 -23.82 -1.71
CA GLU A 52 5.69 -23.56 -0.33
C GLU A 52 4.85 -22.29 -0.20
N ILE A 53 5.24 -21.18 -0.86
CA ILE A 53 4.45 -19.96 -0.94
C ILE A 53 3.04 -20.25 -1.48
N LYS A 54 2.94 -21.02 -2.56
CA LYS A 54 1.65 -21.42 -3.14
C LYS A 54 0.83 -22.26 -2.17
N LYS A 55 1.44 -23.21 -1.45
CA LYS A 55 0.75 -24.03 -0.46
C LYS A 55 0.17 -23.19 0.68
N LEU A 56 0.94 -22.23 1.22
CA LEU A 56 0.47 -21.34 2.27
C LEU A 56 -0.65 -20.42 1.78
N TYR A 57 -0.53 -19.90 0.57
CA TYR A 57 -1.58 -19.06 -0.03
C TYR A 57 -2.93 -19.79 -0.12
N LEU A 58 -2.92 -21.09 -0.47
CA LEU A 58 -4.14 -21.90 -0.54
C LEU A 58 -4.79 -22.19 0.84
N LYS A 59 -4.10 -21.88 1.94
CA LYS A 59 -4.62 -21.99 3.32
C LYS A 59 -5.30 -20.71 3.82
N LEU A 60 -5.20 -19.63 3.06
CA LEU A 60 -5.92 -18.38 3.38
C LEU A 60 -7.43 -18.60 3.24
N ASN A 61 -8.23 -17.86 4.00
CA ASN A 61 -9.68 -17.86 3.78
C ASN A 61 -10.04 -17.37 2.36
N ALA A 62 -11.22 -17.76 1.86
CA ALA A 62 -11.65 -17.46 0.50
C ALA A 62 -11.66 -15.96 0.16
N PHE A 63 -12.02 -15.11 1.14
CA PHE A 63 -11.95 -13.66 0.96
C PHE A 63 -10.51 -13.18 0.73
N SER A 64 -9.57 -13.64 1.54
CA SER A 64 -8.15 -13.30 1.43
C SER A 64 -7.53 -13.78 0.12
N GLN A 65 -7.88 -14.99 -0.34
CA GLN A 65 -7.44 -15.48 -1.66
C GLN A 65 -7.97 -14.60 -2.80
N LYS A 66 -9.23 -14.16 -2.73
CA LYS A 66 -9.79 -13.25 -3.73
C LYS A 66 -9.16 -11.85 -3.69
N ARG A 67 -8.78 -11.38 -2.51
CA ARG A 67 -8.27 -10.02 -2.29
C ARG A 67 -6.78 -9.87 -2.60
N PHE A 68 -5.97 -10.87 -2.28
CA PHE A 68 -4.51 -10.79 -2.32
C PHE A 68 -3.91 -11.79 -3.32
N SER A 69 -2.74 -11.45 -3.87
CA SER A 69 -1.93 -12.41 -4.62
C SER A 69 -1.09 -13.27 -3.66
N LYS A 70 -0.40 -14.28 -4.20
CA LYS A 70 0.56 -15.10 -3.44
C LYS A 70 1.69 -14.28 -2.80
N MET A 71 1.93 -13.05 -3.28
CA MET A 71 2.96 -12.16 -2.74
C MET A 71 2.80 -11.87 -1.25
N ILE A 72 1.57 -11.89 -0.71
CA ILE A 72 1.34 -11.70 0.73
C ILE A 72 2.08 -12.76 1.58
N MET A 73 2.24 -13.97 1.05
CA MET A 73 2.95 -15.05 1.74
C MET A 73 4.48 -14.96 1.59
N CYS A 74 5.00 -14.17 0.65
CA CYS A 74 6.46 -13.99 0.49
C CYS A 74 7.12 -13.38 1.73
N ARG A 75 6.36 -12.63 2.55
CA ARG A 75 6.85 -11.98 3.77
C ARG A 75 7.38 -12.97 4.82
N PHE A 76 6.86 -14.20 4.85
CA PHE A 76 7.39 -15.23 5.73
C PHE A 76 8.76 -15.76 5.27
N PHE A 77 9.09 -15.61 3.98
CA PHE A 77 10.27 -16.22 3.38
C PHE A 77 11.46 -15.26 3.23
N PHE A 78 11.41 -14.03 3.77
CA PHE A 78 12.48 -13.04 3.52
C PHE A 78 13.89 -13.56 3.84
N ALA A 79 14.06 -14.30 4.93
CA ALA A 79 15.35 -14.88 5.30
C ALA A 79 15.89 -15.88 4.26
N SER A 80 14.99 -16.67 3.64
CA SER A 80 15.35 -17.65 2.60
C SER A 80 15.41 -17.05 1.19
N LEU A 81 14.62 -16.01 0.92
CA LEU A 81 14.63 -15.28 -0.35
C LEU A 81 15.90 -14.44 -0.52
N PHE A 82 16.44 -13.96 0.59
CA PHE A 82 17.55 -13.01 0.62
C PHE A 82 18.67 -13.47 1.58
N PRO A 83 19.24 -14.69 1.38
CA PRO A 83 20.23 -15.25 2.29
C PRO A 83 21.54 -14.46 2.32
N GLN A 84 21.83 -13.70 1.26
CA GLN A 84 23.03 -12.88 1.13
C GLN A 84 22.99 -11.58 1.93
N TYR A 85 21.84 -11.20 2.48
CA TYR A 85 21.67 -9.96 3.23
C TYR A 85 21.37 -10.23 4.72
N ASP A 86 22.00 -9.47 5.59
CA ASP A 86 21.78 -9.51 7.05
C ASP A 86 20.67 -8.55 7.49
N LYS A 87 20.45 -7.47 6.74
CA LYS A 87 19.43 -6.45 7.01
C LYS A 87 18.67 -6.13 5.74
N MET A 88 17.38 -5.82 5.88
CA MET A 88 16.50 -5.42 4.78
C MET A 88 15.54 -4.33 5.22
N ILE A 89 15.22 -3.39 4.33
CA ILE A 89 14.03 -2.54 4.45
C ILE A 89 12.97 -3.10 3.51
N MET A 90 11.77 -3.35 4.03
CA MET A 90 10.61 -3.76 3.27
C MET A 90 9.50 -2.74 3.46
N PHE A 91 8.77 -2.43 2.40
CA PHE A 91 7.61 -1.56 2.46
C PHE A 91 6.56 -1.96 1.42
N ASP A 92 5.32 -1.53 1.66
CA ASP A 92 4.20 -1.85 0.77
C ASP A 92 4.20 -0.99 -0.49
N VAL A 93 3.58 -1.51 -1.55
CA VAL A 93 3.56 -0.85 -2.87
C VAL A 93 2.61 0.35 -2.92
N ASP A 94 1.71 0.46 -1.95
CA ASP A 94 0.74 1.54 -1.80
C ASP A 94 1.23 2.63 -0.86
N THR A 95 2.49 3.03 -1.06
CA THR A 95 3.21 4.01 -0.23
C THR A 95 3.75 5.17 -1.07
N LEU A 96 4.16 6.23 -0.39
CA LEU A 96 4.87 7.36 -0.97
C LEU A 96 5.91 7.91 0.00
N PHE A 97 7.19 7.82 -0.38
CA PHE A 97 8.25 8.51 0.35
C PHE A 97 8.19 10.02 0.06
N VAL A 98 8.13 10.81 1.12
CA VAL A 98 8.02 12.27 1.07
C VAL A 98 9.21 12.99 1.72
N ASN A 99 10.08 12.24 2.41
CA ASN A 99 11.31 12.72 3.00
C ASN A 99 12.36 11.59 3.05
N ASP A 100 13.58 11.90 3.48
CA ASP A 100 14.68 10.93 3.56
C ASP A 100 14.35 9.76 4.50
N ILE A 101 14.66 8.53 4.06
CA ILE A 101 14.54 7.29 4.84
C ILE A 101 15.88 6.62 5.11
N SER A 102 17.01 7.20 4.68
CA SER A 102 18.34 6.61 4.78
C SER A 102 18.66 6.14 6.21
N GLU A 103 18.31 6.95 7.21
CA GLU A 103 18.49 6.64 8.63
C GLU A 103 17.79 5.35 9.06
N SER A 104 16.68 4.97 8.42
CA SER A 104 15.94 3.74 8.76
C SER A 104 16.79 2.47 8.63
N PHE A 105 17.72 2.45 7.68
CA PHE A 105 18.62 1.30 7.47
C PHE A 105 19.63 1.17 8.62
N PHE A 106 20.02 2.29 9.23
CA PHE A 106 21.04 2.32 10.29
C PHE A 106 20.46 2.15 11.70
N ILE A 107 19.13 2.06 11.84
CA ILE A 107 18.49 1.79 13.13
C ILE A 107 19.06 0.49 13.73
N PRO A 108 19.62 0.53 14.95
CA PRO A 108 20.10 -0.67 15.62
C PRO A 108 18.89 -1.53 16.02
N LEU A 109 18.80 -2.72 15.43
CA LEU A 109 17.74 -3.68 15.75
C LEU A 109 18.11 -4.53 16.97
N GLU A 110 19.40 -4.69 17.25
CA GLU A 110 19.91 -5.51 18.36
C GLU A 110 19.26 -6.90 18.35
N THR A 111 18.54 -7.23 19.43
CA THR A 111 17.86 -8.51 19.58
C THR A 111 16.44 -8.50 19.00
N HIS A 112 15.98 -7.41 18.40
CA HIS A 112 14.65 -7.37 17.77
C HIS A 112 14.70 -8.01 16.40
N TYR A 113 13.65 -8.77 16.06
CA TYR A 113 13.53 -9.39 14.74
C TYR A 113 13.33 -8.36 13.65
N PHE A 114 12.62 -7.27 13.97
CA PHE A 114 12.44 -6.15 13.08
C PHE A 114 11.98 -4.90 13.83
N GLY A 115 12.13 -3.75 13.19
CA GLY A 115 11.45 -2.51 13.55
C GLY A 115 10.18 -2.32 12.72
N ALA A 116 9.09 -1.91 13.37
CA ALA A 116 7.82 -1.59 12.72
C ALA A 116 7.11 -0.43 13.43
N VAL A 117 6.16 0.21 12.76
CA VAL A 117 5.37 1.31 13.35
C VAL A 117 4.11 0.74 14.00
N ARG A 118 3.87 1.13 15.26
CA ARG A 118 2.64 0.79 15.97
C ARG A 118 1.45 1.47 15.30
N GLU A 119 0.40 0.70 15.02
CA GLU A 119 -0.83 1.21 14.44
C GLU A 119 -1.64 1.95 15.53
N LYS A 120 -1.75 3.27 15.38
CA LYS A 120 -2.42 4.16 16.34
C LYS A 120 -3.83 4.56 15.91
N ASP A 121 -4.31 4.02 14.80
CA ASP A 121 -5.59 4.35 14.16
C ASP A 121 -6.77 4.08 15.10
N LEU A 122 -6.71 2.98 15.85
CA LEU A 122 -7.71 2.63 16.85
C LEU A 122 -7.84 3.73 17.91
N ILE A 123 -6.69 4.20 18.41
CA ILE A 123 -6.62 5.27 19.41
C ILE A 123 -7.21 6.56 18.82
N ALA A 124 -6.87 6.89 17.57
CA ALA A 124 -7.40 8.06 16.87
C ALA A 124 -8.94 8.01 16.71
N MET A 125 -9.50 6.81 16.58
CA MET A 125 -10.94 6.57 16.49
C MET A 125 -11.62 6.41 17.86
N GLY A 126 -10.93 6.69 18.97
CA GLY A 126 -11.47 6.56 20.32
C GLY A 126 -11.62 5.12 20.81
N ARG A 127 -10.96 4.16 20.15
CA ARG A 127 -10.96 2.74 20.47
C ARG A 127 -9.66 2.36 21.16
N ASN A 128 -9.73 2.15 22.46
CA ASN A 128 -8.56 2.15 23.35
C ASN A 128 -8.46 0.89 24.21
N SER A 129 -9.13 -0.20 23.82
CA SER A 129 -9.08 -1.46 24.55
C SER A 129 -9.01 -2.68 23.63
N ALA A 130 -8.52 -3.79 24.17
CA ALA A 130 -8.57 -5.09 23.52
C ALA A 130 -10.00 -5.51 23.15
N LYS A 131 -10.99 -5.10 23.95
CA LYS A 131 -12.41 -5.32 23.64
C LYS A 131 -12.84 -4.56 22.39
N ASP A 132 -12.39 -3.32 22.22
CA ASP A 132 -12.70 -2.54 21.01
C ASP A 132 -12.08 -3.17 19.75
N LEU A 133 -10.84 -3.67 19.85
CA LEU A 133 -10.18 -4.42 18.78
C LEU A 133 -10.97 -5.68 18.44
N TYR A 134 -11.34 -6.47 19.46
CA TYR A 134 -12.14 -7.68 19.30
C TYR A 134 -13.45 -7.42 18.56
N GLU A 135 -14.21 -6.40 18.99
CA GLU A 135 -15.49 -6.03 18.36
C GLU A 135 -15.29 -5.55 16.91
N LEU A 136 -14.25 -4.76 16.64
CA LEU A 136 -13.91 -4.35 15.27
C LEU A 136 -13.59 -5.54 14.37
N ARG A 137 -12.76 -6.46 14.84
CA ARG A 137 -12.34 -7.63 14.07
C ARG A 137 -13.54 -8.55 13.80
N GLN A 138 -14.43 -8.73 14.78
CA GLN A 138 -15.68 -9.45 14.62
C GLN A 138 -16.60 -8.78 13.58
N MET A 139 -16.79 -7.46 13.67
CA MET A 139 -17.59 -6.70 12.69
C MET A 139 -17.00 -6.81 11.28
N HIS A 140 -15.68 -6.69 11.14
CA HIS A 140 -15.00 -6.78 9.86
C HIS A 140 -15.14 -8.17 9.25
N ALA A 141 -14.88 -9.23 10.03
CA ALA A 141 -15.04 -10.62 9.64
C ALA A 141 -16.48 -10.90 9.14
N LYS A 142 -17.49 -10.39 9.85
CA LYS A 142 -18.89 -10.47 9.42
C LYS A 142 -19.13 -9.72 8.09
N SER A 143 -18.60 -8.51 7.96
CA SER A 143 -18.82 -7.67 6.76
C SER A 143 -18.24 -8.27 5.48
N ILE A 144 -17.16 -9.03 5.59
CA ILE A 144 -16.49 -9.68 4.45
C ILE A 144 -16.88 -11.16 4.28
N GLY A 145 -17.77 -11.68 5.13
CA GLY A 145 -18.34 -13.03 5.00
C GLY A 145 -17.47 -14.17 5.52
N VAL A 146 -16.60 -13.92 6.50
CA VAL A 146 -15.71 -14.95 7.12
C VAL A 146 -16.01 -15.10 8.61
N ALA A 147 -17.10 -15.79 8.94
CA ALA A 147 -17.75 -15.74 10.26
C ALA A 147 -16.89 -16.12 11.49
N ASP A 148 -15.72 -16.72 11.31
CA ASP A 148 -14.84 -17.19 12.41
C ASP A 148 -13.37 -16.72 12.28
N ALA A 149 -13.08 -15.80 11.35
CA ALA A 149 -11.73 -15.29 11.16
C ALA A 149 -11.50 -14.00 11.96
N PHE A 150 -11.51 -14.11 13.29
CA PHE A 150 -11.15 -13.02 14.20
C PHE A 150 -10.57 -13.58 15.50
N PRO A 151 -9.74 -12.81 16.23
CA PRO A 151 -9.13 -13.28 17.48
C PRO A 151 -10.17 -13.48 18.58
N ASP A 152 -9.94 -14.44 19.49
CA ASP A 152 -10.64 -14.44 20.78
C ASP A 152 -10.18 -13.25 21.66
N LEU A 153 -10.78 -13.06 22.84
CA LEU A 153 -10.43 -11.92 23.71
C LEU A 153 -8.98 -11.93 24.20
N LYS A 154 -8.40 -13.12 24.43
CA LYS A 154 -7.00 -13.24 24.87
C LYS A 154 -6.05 -12.91 23.72
N GLU A 155 -6.37 -13.41 22.53
CA GLU A 155 -5.65 -13.09 21.30
C GLU A 155 -5.77 -11.60 20.94
N ALA A 156 -6.95 -11.01 21.14
CA ALA A 156 -7.18 -9.59 20.93
C ALA A 156 -6.35 -8.74 21.92
N GLN A 157 -6.19 -9.17 23.17
CA GLN A 157 -5.30 -8.50 24.12
C GLN A 157 -3.84 -8.53 23.64
N ILE A 158 -3.35 -9.70 23.22
CA ILE A 158 -1.98 -9.83 22.70
C ILE A 158 -1.77 -8.93 21.48
N LEU A 159 -2.73 -8.94 20.54
CA LEU A 159 -2.67 -8.08 19.35
C LEU A 159 -2.71 -6.61 19.74
N PHE A 160 -3.62 -6.18 20.61
CA PHE A 160 -3.74 -4.79 21.04
C PHE A 160 -2.43 -4.27 21.64
N ASP A 161 -1.79 -5.05 22.49
CA ASP A 161 -0.51 -4.69 23.12
C ASP A 161 0.66 -4.67 22.12
N ASN A 162 0.53 -5.36 20.98
CA ASN A 162 1.58 -5.54 19.96
C ASN A 162 1.09 -5.20 18.55
N TYR A 163 0.20 -4.21 18.40
CA TYR A 163 -0.44 -3.96 17.11
C TYR A 163 0.45 -3.10 16.21
N PHE A 164 1.29 -3.76 15.41
CA PHE A 164 2.20 -3.11 14.46
C PHE A 164 1.71 -3.29 13.03
N ASN A 165 1.87 -2.25 12.22
CA ASN A 165 1.55 -2.28 10.80
C ASN A 165 2.73 -2.88 10.00
N ALA A 166 2.44 -3.85 9.14
CA ALA A 166 3.46 -4.56 8.36
C ALA A 166 3.88 -3.83 7.07
N GLY A 167 3.37 -2.63 6.81
CA GLY A 167 3.64 -1.87 5.58
C GLY A 167 5.00 -1.17 5.53
N PHE A 168 5.76 -1.18 6.62
CA PHE A 168 7.17 -0.80 6.67
C PHE A 168 7.88 -1.61 7.74
N LEU A 169 8.89 -2.39 7.34
CA LEU A 169 9.69 -3.22 8.24
C LEU A 169 11.19 -2.98 8.02
N ALA A 170 11.92 -2.72 9.10
CA ALA A 170 13.38 -2.82 9.14
C ALA A 170 13.76 -4.18 9.71
N LEU A 171 14.18 -5.12 8.87
CA LEU A 171 14.30 -6.55 9.18
C LEU A 171 15.72 -6.95 9.54
N ASN A 172 15.88 -7.75 10.61
CA ASN A 172 17.13 -8.40 10.99
C ASN A 172 17.17 -9.84 10.42
N LEU A 173 17.51 -9.98 9.14
CA LEU A 173 17.49 -11.28 8.46
C LEU A 173 18.53 -12.26 9.02
N LYS A 174 19.64 -11.76 9.57
CA LYS A 174 20.61 -12.60 10.28
C LYS A 174 19.96 -13.30 11.47
N LEU A 175 19.28 -12.54 12.34
CA LEU A 175 18.60 -13.09 13.50
C LEU A 175 17.43 -14.02 13.11
N TRP A 176 16.72 -13.69 12.03
CA TRP A 176 15.66 -14.57 11.50
C TRP A 176 16.20 -15.96 11.13
N ARG A 177 17.41 -16.02 10.56
CA ARG A 177 18.07 -17.30 10.24
C ARG A 177 18.58 -18.00 11.49
N GLU A 178 19.25 -17.28 12.39
CA GLU A 178 19.81 -17.83 13.65
C GLU A 178 18.73 -18.45 14.55
N GLU A 179 17.56 -17.81 14.65
CA GLU A 179 16.46 -18.27 15.51
C GLU A 179 15.34 -18.99 14.74
N ASN A 180 15.57 -19.33 13.47
CA ASN A 180 14.62 -20.08 12.64
C ASN A 180 13.22 -19.44 12.56
N LEU A 181 13.14 -18.11 12.57
CA LEU A 181 11.89 -17.36 12.73
C LEU A 181 10.88 -17.63 11.60
N GLN A 182 11.37 -17.78 10.36
CA GLN A 182 10.54 -18.12 9.20
C GLN A 182 9.68 -19.37 9.47
N ASN A 183 10.28 -20.44 10.00
CA ASN A 183 9.54 -21.67 10.27
C ASN A 183 8.57 -21.52 11.45
N GLN A 184 8.88 -20.67 12.43
CA GLN A 184 7.94 -20.33 13.50
C GLN A 184 6.71 -19.57 12.97
N LEU A 185 6.92 -18.59 12.07
CA LEU A 185 5.84 -17.86 11.40
C LEU A 185 4.95 -18.80 10.57
N ILE A 186 5.55 -19.68 9.79
CA ILE A 186 4.83 -20.67 8.98
C ILE A 186 4.03 -21.62 9.88
N ALA A 187 4.63 -22.15 10.95
CA ALA A 187 3.96 -23.05 11.88
C ALA A 187 2.75 -22.37 12.55
N PHE A 188 2.91 -21.12 13.00
CA PHE A 188 1.82 -20.34 13.58
C PHE A 188 0.70 -20.06 12.57
N PHE A 189 1.05 -19.66 11.35
CA PHE A 189 0.10 -19.42 10.28
C PHE A 189 -0.71 -20.68 9.96
N LEU A 190 -0.06 -21.85 9.87
CA LEU A 190 -0.73 -23.13 9.63
C LEU A 190 -1.64 -23.56 10.81
N LEU A 191 -1.22 -23.27 12.04
CA LEU A 191 -2.03 -23.54 13.23
C LEU A 191 -3.32 -22.71 13.24
N LYS A 192 -3.23 -21.43 12.88
CA LYS A 192 -4.40 -20.53 12.83
C LYS A 192 -5.22 -20.74 11.55
N ASN A 193 -4.57 -21.12 10.45
CA ASN A 193 -5.16 -21.38 9.15
C ASN A 193 -6.08 -20.22 8.71
N GLU A 194 -7.28 -20.52 8.22
CA GLU A 194 -8.27 -19.56 7.74
C GLU A 194 -8.77 -18.55 8.80
N LYS A 195 -8.41 -18.74 10.08
CA LYS A 195 -8.89 -17.90 11.20
C LYS A 195 -8.16 -16.57 11.34
N LEU A 196 -7.04 -16.35 10.63
CA LEU A 196 -6.37 -15.05 10.65
C LEU A 196 -7.09 -14.08 9.73
N LEU A 197 -7.46 -12.92 10.28
CA LEU A 197 -8.11 -11.87 9.50
C LEU A 197 -7.09 -11.08 8.69
N PHE A 198 -6.00 -10.65 9.33
CA PHE A 198 -4.87 -9.99 8.68
C PHE A 198 -3.69 -10.96 8.70
N ASN A 199 -3.67 -11.84 7.71
CA ASN A 199 -2.86 -13.05 7.62
C ASN A 199 -1.41 -12.89 8.13
N ASP A 200 -0.56 -12.22 7.36
CA ASP A 200 0.87 -12.09 7.63
C ASP A 200 1.17 -11.08 8.74
N GLN A 201 0.42 -9.96 8.80
CA GLN A 201 0.60 -8.94 9.85
C GLN A 201 0.28 -9.50 11.25
N ASP A 202 -0.87 -10.16 11.43
CA ASP A 202 -1.23 -10.75 12.72
C ASP A 202 -0.22 -11.84 13.10
N ALA A 203 0.23 -12.68 12.16
CA ALA A 203 1.25 -13.69 12.41
C ALA A 203 2.58 -13.08 12.90
N LEU A 204 3.05 -11.99 12.27
CA LEU A 204 4.22 -11.24 12.72
C LEU A 204 4.03 -10.71 14.14
N CYS A 205 2.90 -10.05 14.42
CA CYS A 205 2.59 -9.51 15.74
C CYS A 205 2.52 -10.58 16.84
N PHE A 206 1.93 -11.75 16.56
CA PHE A 206 1.83 -12.85 17.54
C PHE A 206 3.16 -13.53 17.84
N VAL A 207 3.86 -13.94 16.78
CA VAL A 207 5.09 -14.73 16.90
C VAL A 207 6.23 -13.87 17.43
N CYS A 208 6.29 -12.59 17.02
CA CYS A 208 7.39 -11.70 17.36
C CYS A 208 7.11 -10.82 18.58
N ARG A 209 6.03 -11.06 19.34
CA ARG A 209 5.68 -10.25 20.53
C ARG A 209 6.87 -10.10 21.47
N GLY A 210 7.09 -8.87 21.95
CA GLY A 210 8.25 -8.53 22.79
C GLY A 210 9.61 -8.51 22.05
N ARG A 211 9.64 -8.73 20.74
CA ARG A 211 10.84 -8.72 19.87
C ARG A 211 10.65 -7.82 18.64
N ILE A 212 9.67 -6.91 18.69
CA ILE A 212 9.43 -5.87 17.67
C ILE A 212 9.90 -4.53 18.23
N LEU A 213 10.81 -3.87 17.52
CA LEU A 213 11.24 -2.51 17.86
C LEU A 213 10.18 -1.52 17.35
N GLU A 214 9.63 -0.70 18.24
CA GLU A 214 8.70 0.35 17.83
C GLU A 214 9.44 1.50 17.13
N LEU A 215 9.11 1.72 15.86
CA LEU A 215 9.63 2.82 15.06
C LEU A 215 8.73 4.07 15.16
N PRO A 216 9.31 5.27 14.97
CA PRO A 216 8.53 6.50 14.86
C PRO A 216 7.42 6.42 13.81
N TYR A 217 6.25 6.99 14.12
CA TYR A 217 5.08 6.98 13.22
C TYR A 217 5.37 7.56 11.83
N SER A 218 6.35 8.46 11.72
CA SER A 218 6.81 9.05 10.46
C SER A 218 7.27 8.04 9.41
N TYR A 219 7.69 6.84 9.80
CA TYR A 219 8.14 5.79 8.88
C TYR A 219 7.00 5.02 8.22
N ASN A 220 5.75 5.15 8.69
CA ASN A 220 4.60 4.44 8.14
C ASN A 220 3.33 5.19 8.55
N ALA A 221 3.13 6.39 7.99
CA ALA A 221 2.07 7.29 8.42
C ALA A 221 0.84 7.20 7.51
N HIS A 222 -0.35 7.07 8.10
CA HIS A 222 -1.58 7.19 7.33
C HIS A 222 -1.92 8.67 7.11
N PRO A 223 -2.21 9.10 5.87
CA PRO A 223 -2.47 10.51 5.58
C PRO A 223 -3.62 11.14 6.40
N SER A 224 -4.65 10.36 6.77
CA SER A 224 -5.84 10.89 7.47
C SER A 224 -5.63 11.28 8.93
N PHE A 225 -4.52 10.88 9.56
CA PHE A 225 -4.26 11.19 10.98
C PHE A 225 -3.26 12.32 11.18
N LEU A 226 -2.60 12.78 10.11
CA LEU A 226 -1.56 13.80 10.17
C LEU A 226 -2.09 15.16 10.61
N ASP A 227 -1.17 15.99 11.13
CA ASP A 227 -1.44 17.35 11.60
C ASP A 227 -2.55 17.41 12.68
N THR A 228 -2.62 16.36 13.52
CA THR A 228 -3.48 16.30 14.71
C THR A 228 -2.64 16.22 15.98
N PRO A 229 -3.16 16.55 17.18
CA PRO A 229 -2.34 16.60 18.41
C PRO A 229 -1.62 15.29 18.77
N SER A 230 -2.12 14.14 18.30
CA SER A 230 -1.55 12.81 18.63
C SER A 230 -0.61 12.27 17.55
N PHE A 231 -0.40 13.00 16.45
CA PHE A 231 0.29 12.51 15.26
C PHE A 231 1.25 13.58 14.70
N PRO A 232 2.32 13.17 14.00
CA PRO A 232 3.32 14.10 13.51
C PRO A 232 2.75 15.07 12.47
N SER A 233 3.45 16.18 12.28
CA SER A 233 3.14 17.06 11.15
C SER A 233 3.54 16.38 9.84
N ILE A 234 2.84 16.70 8.74
CA ILE A 234 3.22 16.25 7.39
C ILE A 234 4.70 16.53 7.05
N LYS A 235 5.31 17.56 7.66
CA LYS A 235 6.73 17.92 7.46
C LYS A 235 7.72 16.90 8.05
N GLU A 236 7.29 16.16 9.08
CA GLU A 236 8.11 15.18 9.80
C GLU A 236 7.94 13.77 9.23
N VAL A 237 6.93 13.57 8.37
CA VAL A 237 6.65 12.28 7.73
C VAL A 237 7.76 11.94 6.75
N ARG A 238 8.16 10.67 6.75
CA ARG A 238 9.11 10.10 5.79
C ARG A 238 8.40 9.26 4.75
N MET A 239 7.42 8.45 5.17
CA MET A 239 6.60 7.63 4.29
C MET A 239 5.12 7.77 4.61
N LEU A 240 4.33 8.11 3.59
CA LEU A 240 2.89 7.98 3.60
C LEU A 240 2.52 6.57 3.15
N HIS A 241 1.59 5.92 3.83
CA HIS A 241 1.08 4.61 3.43
C HIS A 241 -0.44 4.69 3.35
N PHE A 242 -0.96 4.40 2.15
CA PHE A 242 -2.36 4.59 1.80
C PHE A 242 -3.17 3.33 2.13
N TRP A 243 -3.08 2.81 3.36
CA TRP A 243 -3.81 1.63 3.77
C TRP A 243 -5.31 1.95 3.92
N GLY A 244 -6.10 1.60 2.90
CA GLY A 244 -7.50 2.00 2.79
C GLY A 244 -7.76 2.69 1.46
N ASP A 245 -8.20 3.95 1.50
CA ASP A 245 -8.50 4.73 0.31
C ASP A 245 -7.24 4.99 -0.52
N LYS A 246 -7.36 4.80 -1.84
CA LYS A 246 -6.21 4.87 -2.75
C LYS A 246 -6.18 6.19 -3.50
N PRO A 247 -5.05 6.91 -3.51
CA PRO A 247 -4.95 8.20 -4.20
C PRO A 247 -5.12 8.07 -5.72
N TRP A 248 -4.81 6.90 -6.29
CA TRP A 248 -5.04 6.61 -7.71
C TRP A 248 -6.49 6.23 -8.06
N LYS A 249 -7.35 6.02 -7.07
CA LYS A 249 -8.79 5.78 -7.28
C LYS A 249 -9.62 6.99 -6.88
N LEU A 250 -9.28 7.63 -5.76
CA LEU A 250 -10.08 8.69 -5.16
C LEU A 250 -9.26 9.97 -5.03
N LEU A 251 -9.63 10.96 -5.83
CA LEU A 251 -8.99 12.28 -5.82
C LEU A 251 -9.14 13.04 -4.50
N SER A 252 -10.14 12.70 -3.69
CA SER A 252 -10.39 13.33 -2.38
C SER A 252 -9.49 12.81 -1.27
N VAL A 253 -8.68 11.78 -1.52
CA VAL A 253 -7.80 11.18 -0.52
C VAL A 253 -6.76 12.19 -0.08
N ILE A 254 -6.56 12.32 1.23
CA ILE A 254 -5.49 13.16 1.78
C ILE A 254 -4.15 12.62 1.29
N GLY A 255 -3.29 13.49 0.77
CA GLY A 255 -2.03 13.10 0.12
C GLY A 255 -2.13 12.75 -1.37
N ALA A 256 -3.34 12.66 -1.95
CA ALA A 256 -3.52 12.35 -3.38
C ALA A 256 -2.79 13.34 -4.28
N LYS A 257 -2.81 14.64 -3.96
CA LYS A 257 -2.07 15.66 -4.73
C LYS A 257 -0.58 15.30 -4.86
N LYS A 258 0.09 15.02 -3.74
CA LYS A 258 1.51 14.69 -3.72
C LYS A 258 1.81 13.40 -4.49
N TRP A 259 0.94 12.40 -4.36
CA TRP A 259 1.04 11.15 -5.13
C TRP A 259 1.01 11.40 -6.65
N HIS A 260 0.05 12.20 -7.13
CA HIS A 260 -0.04 12.55 -8.56
C HIS A 260 1.13 13.41 -9.04
N GLU A 261 1.63 14.33 -8.21
CA GLU A 261 2.82 15.14 -8.52
C GLU A 261 4.06 14.27 -8.80
N ILE A 262 4.20 13.16 -8.07
CA ILE A 262 5.29 12.19 -8.26
C ILE A 262 5.02 11.28 -9.46
N LEU A 263 3.80 10.76 -9.62
CA LEU A 263 3.44 9.91 -10.76
C LEU A 263 3.75 10.58 -12.11
N ILE A 264 3.50 11.88 -12.24
CA ILE A 264 3.81 12.66 -13.46
C ILE A 264 5.28 12.58 -13.85
N GLN A 265 6.18 12.41 -12.88
CA GLN A 265 7.62 12.34 -13.11
C GLN A 265 8.07 10.94 -13.55
N THR A 266 7.14 10.00 -13.67
CA THR A 266 7.44 8.62 -14.04
C THR A 266 6.93 8.29 -15.45
N PRO A 267 7.49 7.27 -16.12
CA PRO A 267 6.96 6.73 -17.39
C PRO A 267 5.53 6.17 -17.28
N PHE A 268 5.00 6.00 -16.05
CA PHE A 268 3.64 5.52 -15.82
C PHE A 268 2.56 6.60 -15.99
N LYS A 269 2.95 7.87 -16.12
CA LYS A 269 2.00 9.00 -16.18
C LYS A 269 0.94 8.83 -17.28
N ASP A 270 1.33 8.43 -18.49
CA ASP A 270 0.41 8.37 -19.63
C ASP A 270 -0.52 7.14 -19.54
N ALA A 271 -0.07 6.07 -18.87
CA ALA A 271 -0.91 4.92 -18.58
C ALA A 271 -2.00 5.25 -17.56
N TYR A 272 -1.70 6.16 -16.62
CA TYR A 272 -2.64 6.60 -15.59
C TYR A 272 -3.55 7.74 -16.05
N PHE A 273 -2.97 8.85 -16.52
CA PHE A 273 -3.70 10.00 -17.03
C PHE A 273 -4.16 9.71 -18.46
N ASN A 274 -5.27 9.00 -18.58
CA ASN A 274 -5.88 8.59 -19.84
C ASN A 274 -7.36 9.03 -19.89
N ALA A 275 -8.06 8.71 -20.99
CA ALA A 275 -9.48 9.03 -21.11
C ALA A 275 -10.36 8.47 -19.96
N PRO A 276 -10.23 7.20 -19.53
CA PRO A 276 -10.91 6.69 -18.35
C PRO A 276 -10.67 7.47 -17.05
N PHE A 277 -9.45 7.95 -16.81
CA PHE A 277 -9.17 8.81 -15.66
C PHE A 277 -9.96 10.13 -15.74
N LEU A 278 -10.03 10.73 -16.93
CA LEU A 278 -10.80 11.96 -17.14
C LEU A 278 -12.31 11.74 -16.92
N ASP A 279 -12.83 10.59 -17.36
CA ASP A 279 -14.23 10.20 -17.13
C ASP A 279 -14.50 10.00 -15.63
N HIS A 280 -13.63 9.27 -14.91
CA HIS A 280 -13.77 9.06 -13.47
C HIS A 280 -13.64 10.36 -12.66
N LEU A 281 -12.69 11.22 -13.01
CA LEU A 281 -12.54 12.55 -12.40
C LEU A 281 -13.84 13.34 -12.56
N PHE A 282 -14.47 13.27 -13.72
CA PHE A 282 -15.72 13.96 -13.99
C PHE A 282 -16.91 13.39 -13.21
N GLU A 283 -17.07 12.07 -13.14
CA GLU A 283 -18.10 11.41 -12.33
C GLU A 283 -17.97 11.76 -10.84
N SER A 284 -16.74 11.75 -10.31
CA SER A 284 -16.45 12.14 -8.92
C SER A 284 -16.89 13.58 -8.63
N LEU A 285 -16.66 14.49 -9.58
CA LEU A 285 -17.08 15.89 -9.47
C LEU A 285 -18.61 16.05 -9.57
N GLN A 286 -19.30 15.22 -10.37
CA GLN A 286 -20.77 15.26 -10.51
C GLN A 286 -21.52 14.63 -9.34
N ASN A 287 -21.00 13.58 -8.72
CA ASN A 287 -21.67 12.94 -7.59
C ASN A 287 -21.65 13.81 -6.33
N LYS A 288 -20.59 14.62 -6.13
CA LYS A 288 -20.56 15.67 -5.09
C LYS A 288 -21.64 16.74 -5.28
N ASP A 289 -22.04 17.05 -6.52
CA ASP A 289 -23.15 17.97 -6.81
C ASP A 289 -24.50 17.41 -6.33
N LYS A 290 -24.66 16.08 -6.24
CA LYS A 290 -25.92 15.44 -5.79
C LYS A 290 -26.04 15.30 -4.28
N GLU A 291 -24.94 15.06 -3.57
CA GLU A 291 -24.95 14.89 -2.11
C GLU A 291 -25.03 16.23 -1.35
N THR A 292 -24.55 17.33 -1.92
CA THR A 292 -24.37 18.58 -1.16
C THR A 292 -25.37 19.70 -1.49
N GLN A 293 -26.23 19.57 -2.51
CA GLN A 293 -27.04 20.69 -3.05
C GLN A 293 -26.24 22.00 -3.26
N GLU A 294 -24.92 21.93 -3.39
CA GLU A 294 -24.08 23.08 -3.64
C GLU A 294 -23.58 23.03 -5.09
N ILE A 295 -24.30 23.73 -5.97
CA ILE A 295 -23.81 24.23 -7.27
C ILE A 295 -22.42 24.89 -7.14
N HIS A 296 -22.01 25.22 -5.91
CA HIS A 296 -20.73 25.79 -5.56
C HIS A 296 -19.54 24.83 -5.67
N ALA A 297 -19.65 23.53 -5.33
CA ALA A 297 -18.50 22.61 -5.26
C ALA A 297 -17.94 22.26 -6.65
N PHE A 298 -18.82 21.99 -7.62
CA PHE A 298 -18.44 21.74 -9.03
C PHE A 298 -17.81 22.97 -9.69
N ASN A 299 -18.38 24.16 -9.44
CA ASN A 299 -17.79 25.42 -9.90
C ASN A 299 -16.50 25.76 -9.14
N LYS A 300 -16.29 25.32 -7.88
CA LYS A 300 -15.03 25.56 -7.12
C LYS A 300 -13.87 24.72 -7.63
N ALA A 301 -14.14 23.44 -7.92
CA ALA A 301 -13.17 22.52 -8.52
C ALA A 301 -12.76 22.94 -9.95
N LEU A 302 -13.68 23.55 -10.70
CA LEU A 302 -13.42 24.09 -12.04
C LEU A 302 -12.97 25.56 -12.09
N SER A 303 -13.30 26.37 -11.07
CA SER A 303 -12.87 27.78 -10.94
C SER A 303 -11.51 27.91 -10.27
N PHE A 304 -10.92 26.78 -9.84
CA PHE A 304 -9.57 26.75 -9.30
C PHE A 304 -9.37 27.59 -8.03
N SER A 305 -10.46 27.85 -7.30
CA SER A 305 -10.45 28.69 -6.09
C SER A 305 -10.11 27.90 -4.80
N ASP A 306 -10.29 26.57 -4.78
CA ASP A 306 -9.82 25.71 -3.68
C ASP A 306 -8.58 24.90 -4.12
N LYS A 307 -7.40 25.36 -3.69
CA LYS A 307 -6.08 24.78 -4.02
C LYS A 307 -5.90 23.32 -3.57
N ARG A 308 -6.78 22.80 -2.71
CA ARG A 308 -6.76 21.41 -2.25
C ARG A 308 -7.27 20.42 -3.29
N TYR A 309 -8.14 20.87 -4.20
CA TYR A 309 -8.79 20.03 -5.22
C TYR A 309 -8.55 20.51 -6.67
N SER A 310 -7.81 21.61 -6.85
CA SER A 310 -7.48 22.12 -8.18
C SER A 310 -6.44 21.22 -8.87
N PHE A 311 -6.82 20.58 -9.97
CA PHE A 311 -5.91 19.85 -10.86
C PHE A 311 -5.11 20.76 -11.80
N GLU A 312 -5.08 22.07 -11.56
CA GLU A 312 -4.25 23.01 -12.33
C GLU A 312 -2.80 22.60 -12.35
N PHE A 313 -2.28 22.03 -11.27
CA PHE A 313 -0.89 21.59 -11.21
C PHE A 313 -0.59 20.48 -12.24
N LEU A 314 -1.60 19.73 -12.69
CA LEU A 314 -1.45 18.74 -13.76
C LEU A 314 -1.33 19.44 -15.12
N LEU A 315 -2.08 20.52 -15.38
CA LEU A 315 -2.22 21.13 -16.72
C LEU A 315 -0.89 21.50 -17.40
N PRO A 316 0.09 22.14 -16.73
CA PRO A 316 1.40 22.41 -17.34
C PRO A 316 2.25 21.17 -17.61
N ARG A 317 1.91 20.02 -17.02
CA ARG A 317 2.74 18.82 -16.97
C ARG A 317 2.16 17.63 -17.74
N LEU A 318 0.94 17.77 -18.26
CA LEU A 318 0.29 16.80 -19.12
C LEU A 318 0.79 16.97 -20.56
N SER A 319 0.86 15.87 -21.32
CA SER A 319 1.29 15.91 -22.72
C SER A 319 0.34 16.77 -23.58
N SER A 320 0.83 17.33 -24.68
CA SER A 320 0.02 18.10 -25.64
C SER A 320 -1.19 17.29 -26.14
N LYS A 321 -0.99 15.98 -26.37
CA LYS A 321 -2.06 15.04 -26.70
C LYS A 321 -3.14 15.00 -25.61
N LEU A 322 -2.74 14.85 -24.35
CA LEU A 322 -3.70 14.79 -23.25
C LEU A 322 -4.42 16.12 -22.99
N LEU A 323 -3.71 17.23 -23.18
CA LEU A 323 -4.31 18.58 -23.13
C LEU A 323 -5.36 18.76 -24.23
N ILE A 324 -5.08 18.28 -25.45
CA ILE A 324 -6.04 18.29 -26.56
C ILE A 324 -7.24 17.41 -26.24
N GLU A 325 -7.02 16.17 -25.78
CA GLU A 325 -8.10 15.26 -25.37
C GLU A 325 -8.97 15.88 -24.25
N PHE A 326 -8.35 16.52 -23.27
CA PHE A 326 -9.04 17.24 -22.20
C PHE A 326 -9.83 18.46 -22.70
N LEU A 327 -9.29 19.23 -23.65
CA LEU A 327 -9.97 20.38 -24.27
C LEU A 327 -11.14 19.93 -25.16
N LEU A 328 -10.96 18.89 -25.98
CA LEU A 328 -12.01 18.29 -26.81
C LEU A 328 -13.13 17.71 -25.93
N PHE A 329 -12.77 17.05 -24.83
CA PHE A 329 -13.71 16.61 -23.81
C PHE A 329 -14.50 17.80 -23.22
N LYS A 330 -13.83 18.89 -22.82
CA LYS A 330 -14.48 20.12 -22.33
C LYS A 330 -15.48 20.69 -23.34
N ILE A 331 -15.11 20.73 -24.62
CA ILE A 331 -15.98 21.21 -25.71
C ILE A 331 -17.20 20.29 -25.83
N LYS A 332 -17.00 18.97 -25.92
CA LYS A 332 -18.07 17.97 -26.00
C LYS A 332 -19.07 18.08 -24.84
N GLN A 333 -18.58 18.34 -23.62
CA GLN A 333 -19.44 18.51 -22.44
C GLN A 333 -20.19 19.84 -22.43
N LYS A 334 -19.57 20.95 -22.85
CA LYS A 334 -20.28 22.23 -23.04
C LYS A 334 -21.42 22.08 -24.04
N VAL A 335 -21.18 21.38 -25.15
CA VAL A 335 -22.21 21.06 -26.15
C VAL A 335 -23.32 20.20 -25.55
N LYS A 336 -23.01 19.12 -24.82
CA LYS A 336 -24.02 18.27 -24.15
C LYS A 336 -24.91 19.04 -23.17
N ARG A 337 -24.34 20.02 -22.45
CA ARG A 337 -25.10 20.91 -21.53
C ARG A 337 -25.97 21.93 -22.25
N LEU A 338 -25.49 22.49 -23.36
CA LEU A 338 -26.29 23.38 -24.21
C LEU A 338 -27.50 22.64 -24.77
N VAL A 339 -27.30 21.41 -25.27
CA VAL A 339 -28.39 20.56 -25.75
C VAL A 339 -29.41 20.28 -24.63
N LYS A 340 -28.97 19.93 -23.42
CA LYS A 340 -29.84 19.66 -22.26
C LYS A 340 -30.52 20.89 -21.63
N ARG A 341 -30.22 22.10 -22.12
CA ARG A 341 -30.87 23.37 -21.72
C ARG A 341 -31.84 23.88 -22.78
N VAL A 342 -31.69 23.42 -24.02
CA VAL A 342 -32.50 23.80 -25.18
C VAL A 342 -33.67 22.83 -25.40
N PHE A 343 -33.55 21.61 -24.88
CA PHE A 343 -34.60 20.61 -24.71
C PHE A 343 -34.78 20.34 -23.22
#